data_AF-A0A9N8KDR4-F1
#
_entry.id   AF-A0A9N8KDR4-F1
#
_cell.length_a   1.000
_cell.length_b   1.000
_cell.length_c   1.000
_cell.angle_alpha   90.00
_cell.angle_beta   90.00
_cell.angle_gamma   90.00
#
_symmetry.space_group_name_H-M   'P 1'
#
loop_
_entity.id
_entity.type
_entity.pdbx_description
1 polymer ?
#
loop_
_entity_poly.entity_id
_entity_poly.type
_entity_poly.pdbx_seq_one_letter_code
_entity_poly.pdbx_strand_id
1 'polypeptide(L)'
;MCASAYTPALNIQGLIVLNVEGYTLPGWHAALMTIGIVIVCIFINTVAIKKLPLLEGFMLLFFFFSFFTIVVVLWVMAERTPAKKVFTEFSDNMGWGNVGLSTLIGILSPFTTLLGSDSACHLSEELKDASWVLPRSMAATAVVNYALGFFTVITLMFTLGGSVQSVLDTKFGQGYIQVSTAYKAIVQWFEPS
;
A
#
# COMPACT_ATOMS: atom_id res chain seq x y z
N MET A 1 1.52 1.45 -15.81
CA MET A 1 0.73 0.20 -15.88
C MET A 1 1.50 -1.03 -15.39
N CYS A 2 2.71 -1.32 -15.88
CA CYS A 2 3.44 -2.51 -15.42
C CYS A 2 3.86 -2.42 -13.94
N ALA A 3 4.41 -1.28 -13.51
CA ALA A 3 4.75 -1.05 -12.11
C ALA A 3 3.53 -1.13 -11.18
N SER A 4 2.38 -0.59 -11.60
CA SER A 4 1.13 -0.63 -10.84
C SER A 4 0.50 -2.02 -10.79
N ALA A 5 0.71 -2.88 -11.80
CA ALA A 5 0.26 -4.27 -11.81
C ALA A 5 1.22 -5.21 -11.04
N TYR A 6 2.48 -4.82 -10.89
CA TYR A 6 3.48 -5.59 -10.15
C TYR A 6 3.24 -5.56 -8.64
N THR A 7 2.85 -4.41 -8.07
CA THR A 7 2.52 -4.29 -6.64
C THR A 7 1.44 -5.28 -6.17
N PRO A 8 0.25 -5.39 -6.80
CA PRO A 8 -0.74 -6.38 -6.40
C PRO A 8 -0.26 -7.82 -6.62
N ALA A 9 0.56 -8.09 -7.65
CA ALA A 9 1.18 -9.41 -7.83
C ALA A 9 2.07 -9.79 -6.63
N LEU A 10 2.88 -8.86 -6.12
CA LEU A 10 3.68 -9.08 -4.91
C LEU A 10 2.82 -9.28 -3.66
N ASN A 11 1.70 -8.57 -3.55
CA ASN A 11 0.79 -8.72 -2.41
C ASN A 11 0.11 -10.10 -2.42
N ILE A 12 -0.34 -10.55 -3.60
CA ILE A 12 -0.88 -11.89 -3.79
C ILE A 12 0.17 -12.94 -3.44
N GLN A 13 1.42 -12.76 -3.87
CA GLN A 13 2.51 -13.66 -3.47
C GLN A 13 2.76 -13.68 -1.98
N GLY A 14 2.77 -12.52 -1.32
CA GLY A 14 2.91 -12.43 0.14
C GLY A 14 1.79 -13.17 0.87
N LEU A 15 0.56 -13.13 0.35
CA LEU A 15 -0.57 -13.90 0.87
C LEU A 15 -0.45 -15.40 0.60
N ILE A 16 0.18 -15.82 -0.50
CA ILE A 16 0.45 -17.25 -0.77
C ILE A 16 1.49 -17.79 0.21
N VAL A 17 2.59 -17.06 0.45
CA VAL A 17 3.60 -17.40 1.46
C VAL A 17 2.96 -17.52 2.84
N LEU A 18 1.95 -16.68 3.11
CA LEU A 18 1.20 -16.76 4.34
C LEU A 18 0.42 -18.08 4.43
N ASN A 19 -0.29 -18.52 3.41
CA ASN A 19 -1.19 -19.67 3.52
C ASN A 19 -0.54 -21.03 3.19
N VAL A 20 0.60 -21.04 2.48
CA VAL A 20 1.25 -22.27 2.01
C VAL A 20 2.65 -22.39 2.62
N GLU A 21 2.82 -23.37 3.52
CA GLU A 21 4.11 -23.66 4.12
C GLU A 21 5.13 -24.14 3.06
N GLY A 22 6.32 -23.52 3.06
CA GLY A 22 7.41 -23.89 2.13
C GLY A 22 7.39 -23.21 0.76
N TYR A 23 6.42 -22.32 0.49
CA TYR A 23 6.42 -21.54 -0.74
C TYR A 23 7.55 -20.49 -0.76
N THR A 24 8.38 -20.53 -1.81
CA THR A 24 9.44 -19.53 -2.05
C THR A 24 8.89 -18.37 -2.89
N LEU A 25 9.50 -17.19 -2.85
CA LEU A 25 9.14 -16.05 -3.72
C LEU A 25 10.05 -15.97 -4.96
N PRO A 26 9.88 -16.81 -5.99
CA PRO A 26 10.65 -16.64 -7.21
C PRO A 26 10.08 -15.48 -8.03
N GLY A 27 10.98 -14.66 -8.58
CA GLY A 27 10.59 -13.47 -9.37
C GLY A 27 9.74 -13.77 -10.60
N TRP A 28 9.86 -14.96 -11.18
CA TRP A 28 9.07 -15.36 -12.35
C TRP A 28 7.60 -15.58 -12.04
N HIS A 29 7.25 -16.02 -10.83
CA HIS A 29 5.85 -16.07 -10.39
C HIS A 29 5.24 -14.66 -10.35
N ALA A 30 6.02 -13.64 -9.95
CA ALA A 30 5.53 -12.27 -9.86
C ALA A 30 5.30 -11.69 -11.25
N ALA A 31 6.21 -12.01 -12.18
CA ALA A 31 6.07 -11.64 -13.59
C ALA A 31 4.82 -12.26 -14.23
N LEU A 32 4.57 -13.56 -14.04
CA LEU A 32 3.37 -14.23 -14.59
C LEU A 32 2.07 -13.67 -14.01
N MET A 33 2.01 -13.44 -12.70
CA MET A 33 0.85 -12.79 -12.07
C MET A 33 0.63 -11.38 -12.60
N THR A 34 1.72 -10.62 -12.79
CA THR A 34 1.64 -9.26 -13.37
C THR A 34 1.06 -9.31 -14.78
N ILE A 35 1.51 -10.25 -15.63
CA ILE A 35 0.96 -10.45 -16.97
C ILE A 35 -0.54 -10.77 -16.90
N GLY A 36 -0.95 -11.68 -16.01
CA GLY A 36 -2.35 -12.03 -15.81
C GLY A 36 -3.21 -10.82 -15.41
N ILE A 37 -2.74 -10.04 -14.44
CA ILE A 37 -3.42 -8.81 -13.99
C ILE A 37 -3.56 -7.81 -15.14
N VAL A 38 -2.50 -7.61 -15.94
CA VAL A 38 -2.54 -6.70 -17.10
C VAL A 38 -3.57 -7.16 -18.12
N ILE A 39 -3.66 -8.46 -18.42
CA ILE A 39 -4.67 -9.01 -19.35
C ILE A 39 -6.09 -8.71 -18.85
N VAL A 40 -6.36 -8.91 -17.56
CA VAL A 40 -7.65 -8.59 -16.94
C VAL A 40 -7.93 -7.09 -17.01
N CYS A 41 -6.95 -6.25 -16.73
CA CYS A 41 -7.09 -4.80 -16.86
C CYS A 41 -7.43 -4.39 -18.29
N ILE A 42 -6.78 -4.96 -19.31
CA ILE A 42 -7.06 -4.67 -20.72
C ILE A 42 -8.51 -5.07 -21.05
N PHE A 43 -8.95 -6.24 -20.59
CA PHE A 43 -10.31 -6.72 -20.80
C PHE A 43 -11.36 -5.78 -20.20
N ILE A 44 -11.18 -5.39 -18.93
CA ILE A 44 -12.09 -4.45 -18.24
C ILE A 44 -12.11 -3.09 -18.95
N ASN A 45 -10.94 -2.55 -19.30
CA ASN A 45 -10.85 -1.26 -19.99
C ASN A 45 -11.54 -1.28 -21.37
N THR A 46 -11.53 -2.42 -22.06
CA THR A 46 -12.14 -2.56 -23.39
C THR A 46 -13.64 -2.82 -23.33
N VAL A 47 -14.09 -3.73 -22.45
CA VAL A 47 -15.49 -4.20 -22.42
C VAL A 47 -16.36 -3.38 -21.47
N ALA A 48 -15.81 -2.90 -20.35
CA ALA A 48 -16.57 -2.27 -19.27
C ALA A 48 -16.44 -0.74 -19.22
N ILE A 49 -15.98 -0.09 -20.31
CA ILE A 49 -15.71 1.36 -20.34
C ILE A 49 -16.90 2.22 -19.89
N LYS A 50 -18.13 1.79 -20.22
CA LYS A 50 -19.37 2.48 -19.81
C LYS A 50 -19.70 2.35 -18.31
N LYS A 51 -19.16 1.33 -17.64
CA LYS A 51 -19.33 1.10 -16.20
C LYS A 51 -18.13 1.58 -15.38
N LEU A 52 -17.09 2.09 -16.04
CA LEU A 52 -15.87 2.56 -15.40
C LEU A 52 -16.14 3.63 -14.32
N PRO A 53 -17.00 4.65 -14.55
CA PRO A 53 -17.26 5.66 -13.52
C PRO A 53 -17.92 5.09 -12.25
N LEU A 54 -18.77 4.06 -12.40
CA LEU A 54 -19.41 3.41 -11.27
C LEU A 54 -18.42 2.52 -10.52
N LEU A 55 -17.55 1.82 -11.24
CA LEU A 55 -16.47 1.02 -10.65
C LEU A 55 -15.49 1.91 -9.88
N GLU A 56 -15.10 3.06 -10.44
CA GLU A 56 -14.24 4.04 -9.77
C GLU A 56 -14.85 4.53 -8.45
N GLY A 57 -16.13 4.92 -8.46
CA GLY A 57 -16.84 5.31 -7.24
C GLY A 57 -16.89 4.19 -6.19
N PHE A 58 -17.13 2.95 -6.62
CA PHE A 58 -17.10 1.79 -5.73
C PHE A 58 -15.71 1.54 -5.13
N MET A 59 -14.65 1.64 -5.95
CA MET A 59 -13.27 1.46 -5.49
C MET A 59 -12.87 2.55 -4.49
N LEU A 60 -13.34 3.78 -4.66
CA LEU A 60 -13.11 4.86 -3.67
C LEU A 60 -13.77 4.54 -2.33
N LEU A 61 -15.02 4.07 -2.32
CA LEU A 61 -15.69 3.65 -1.08
C LEU A 61 -14.96 2.48 -0.41
N PHE A 62 -14.57 1.49 -1.21
CA PHE A 62 -13.81 0.34 -0.73
C PHE A 62 -12.45 0.75 -0.17
N PHE A 63 -11.79 1.75 -0.76
CA PHE A 63 -10.52 2.29 -0.27
C PHE A 63 -10.66 2.87 1.13
N PHE A 64 -11.65 3.74 1.37
CA PHE A 64 -11.87 4.29 2.71
C PHE A 64 -12.23 3.21 3.72
N PHE A 65 -13.09 2.26 3.34
CA PHE A 65 -13.43 1.13 4.22
C PHE A 65 -12.19 0.29 4.58
N SER A 66 -11.35 -0.02 3.60
CA SER A 66 -10.11 -0.77 3.78
C SER A 66 -9.12 -0.03 4.67
N PHE A 67 -9.00 1.29 4.48
CA PHE A 67 -8.15 2.15 5.31
C PHE A 67 -8.56 2.06 6.80
N PHE A 68 -9.84 2.27 7.11
CA PHE A 68 -10.31 2.17 8.51
C PHE A 68 -10.16 0.75 9.06
N THR A 69 -10.45 -0.26 8.25
CA THR A 69 -10.30 -1.67 8.65
C THR A 69 -8.86 -1.97 9.04
N ILE A 70 -7.87 -1.59 8.21
CA ILE A 70 -6.45 -1.83 8.48
C ILE A 70 -6.01 -1.10 9.74
N VAL A 71 -6.37 0.18 9.89
CA VAL A 71 -6.01 0.96 11.09
C VAL A 71 -6.56 0.31 12.36
N VAL A 72 -7.84 -0.07 12.36
CA VAL A 72 -8.49 -0.69 13.53
C VAL A 72 -7.84 -2.02 13.87
N VAL A 73 -7.59 -2.87 12.87
CA VAL A 73 -6.91 -4.16 13.06
C VAL A 73 -5.52 -3.96 13.66
N LEU A 74 -4.72 -3.03 13.12
CA LEU A 74 -3.40 -2.73 13.66
C LEU A 74 -3.47 -2.20 15.10
N TRP A 75 -4.44 -1.36 15.43
CA TRP A 75 -4.58 -0.83 16.79
C TRP A 75 -5.04 -1.87 17.82
N VAL A 76 -5.91 -2.79 17.43
CA VAL A 76 -6.41 -3.82 18.35
C VAL A 76 -5.35 -4.90 18.58
N MET A 77 -4.62 -5.28 17.54
CA MET A 77 -3.82 -6.51 17.55
C MET A 77 -2.32 -6.30 17.76
N ALA A 78 -1.79 -5.13 17.45
CA ALA A 78 -0.35 -4.96 17.43
C ALA A 78 0.23 -4.55 18.78
N GLU A 79 1.44 -5.04 19.02
CA GLU A 79 2.26 -4.62 20.14
C GLU A 79 2.65 -3.14 20.01
N ARG A 80 2.58 -2.41 21.13
CA ARG A 80 2.73 -0.96 21.13
C ARG A 80 4.18 -0.55 21.36
N THR A 81 4.71 0.25 20.45
CA THR A 81 6.03 0.89 20.59
C THR A 81 5.91 2.16 21.43
N PRO A 82 6.80 2.42 22.41
CA PRO A 82 6.78 3.65 23.20
C PRO A 82 7.03 4.88 22.32
N ALA A 83 6.25 5.95 22.54
CA ALA A 83 6.30 7.19 21.75
C ALA A 83 7.70 7.82 21.69
N LYS A 84 8.48 7.70 22.78
CA LYS A 84 9.87 8.17 22.82
C LYS A 84 10.69 7.51 21.71
N LYS A 85 10.57 6.19 21.54
CA LYS A 85 11.30 5.45 20.51
C LYS A 85 10.90 5.91 19.10
N VAL A 86 9.60 6.06 18.86
CA VAL A 86 9.03 6.48 17.57
C VAL A 86 9.52 7.86 17.11
N PHE A 87 9.63 8.83 18.03
CA PHE A 87 9.98 10.20 17.67
C PHE A 87 11.45 10.57 17.86
N THR A 88 12.25 9.74 18.55
CA THR A 88 13.65 10.08 18.88
C THR A 88 14.68 9.13 18.31
N GLU A 89 14.30 7.93 17.88
CA GLU A 89 15.22 6.96 17.31
C GLU A 89 15.15 6.98 15.78
N PHE A 90 16.19 7.53 15.15
CA PHE A 90 16.36 7.52 13.70
C PHE A 90 17.54 6.61 13.35
N SER A 91 17.27 5.55 12.59
CA SER A 91 18.25 4.53 12.25
C SER A 91 18.31 4.32 10.74
N ASP A 92 19.52 4.14 10.23
CA ASP A 92 19.75 3.74 8.86
C ASP A 92 19.58 2.21 8.73
N ASN A 93 18.35 1.78 8.46
CA ASN A 93 18.02 0.35 8.43
C ASN A 93 18.42 -0.35 7.12
N MET A 94 18.95 0.39 6.13
CA MET A 94 19.32 -0.14 4.80
C MET A 94 20.80 0.06 4.47
N GLY A 95 21.59 0.60 5.40
CA GLY A 95 23.04 0.72 5.25
C GLY A 95 23.47 1.74 4.18
N TRP A 96 22.70 2.81 3.98
CA TRP A 96 23.04 3.92 3.08
C TRP A 96 24.21 4.78 3.58
N GLY A 97 24.71 4.53 4.79
CA GLY A 97 25.88 5.17 5.39
C GLY A 97 25.57 6.45 6.15
N ASN A 98 24.33 6.97 6.05
CA ASN A 98 23.85 8.10 6.86
C ASN A 98 22.31 8.13 6.88
N VAL A 99 21.74 8.40 8.06
CA VAL A 99 20.30 8.63 8.29
C VAL A 99 19.70 9.67 7.33
N GLY A 100 20.44 10.72 6.98
CA GLY A 100 19.97 11.74 6.03
C GLY A 100 19.69 11.18 4.63
N LEU A 101 20.59 10.32 4.11
CA LEU A 101 20.41 9.67 2.82
C LEU A 101 19.25 8.66 2.86
N SER A 102 19.16 7.86 3.93
CA SER A 102 18.04 6.92 4.12
C SER A 102 16.70 7.66 4.17
N THR A 103 16.66 8.86 4.77
CA THR A 103 15.47 9.70 4.80
C THR A 103 15.09 10.20 3.40
N LEU A 104 16.06 10.70 2.62
CA LEU A 104 15.81 11.15 1.24
C LEU A 104 15.30 10.01 0.34
N ILE A 105 15.85 8.81 0.50
CA ILE A 105 15.40 7.63 -0.23
C ILE A 105 14.00 7.20 0.21
N GLY A 106 13.71 7.27 1.51
CA GLY A 106 12.37 7.02 2.06
C GLY A 106 11.30 7.97 1.50
N ILE A 107 11.67 9.23 1.24
CA ILE A 107 10.78 10.23 0.63
C ILE A 107 10.39 9.87 -0.81
N LEU A 108 11.21 9.10 -1.55
CA LEU A 108 10.87 8.73 -2.92
C LEU A 108 9.56 7.94 -3.03
N SER A 109 9.23 7.12 -2.03
CA SER A 109 8.01 6.31 -2.02
C SER A 109 6.72 7.15 -2.09
N PRO A 110 6.48 8.12 -1.17
CA PRO A 110 5.30 8.99 -1.27
C PRO A 110 5.33 9.95 -2.47
N PHE A 111 6.47 10.17 -3.13
CA PHE A 111 6.51 10.94 -4.38
C PHE A 111 5.90 10.18 -5.56
N THR A 112 5.93 8.84 -5.55
CA THR A 112 5.34 8.05 -6.63
C THR A 112 3.83 8.25 -6.79
N THR A 113 3.13 8.73 -5.74
CA THR A 113 1.69 9.03 -5.81
C THR A 113 1.37 10.25 -6.68
N LEU A 114 2.36 11.10 -6.98
CA LEU A 114 2.17 12.27 -7.86
C LEU A 114 2.20 11.91 -9.35
N LEU A 115 2.72 10.72 -9.71
CA LEU A 115 2.88 10.32 -11.12
C LEU A 115 1.55 10.24 -11.89
N GLY A 116 0.42 10.10 -11.20
CA GLY A 116 -0.91 10.05 -11.82
C GLY A 116 -1.50 11.41 -12.21
N SER A 117 -0.87 12.53 -11.81
CA SER A 117 -1.44 13.87 -11.99
C SER A 117 -1.56 14.29 -13.46
N ASP A 118 -0.66 13.80 -14.32
CA ASP A 118 -0.63 14.12 -15.75
C ASP A 118 -1.89 13.63 -16.49
N SER A 119 -2.40 12.45 -16.11
CA SER A 119 -3.62 11.89 -16.70
C SER A 119 -4.86 12.78 -16.43
N ALA A 120 -4.92 13.43 -15.26
CA ALA A 120 -5.98 14.38 -14.94
C ALA A 120 -5.92 15.64 -15.82
N CYS A 121 -4.71 16.08 -16.21
CA CYS A 121 -4.53 17.19 -17.14
C CYS A 121 -5.01 16.85 -18.55
N HIS A 122 -4.77 15.63 -19.03
CA HIS A 122 -5.28 15.19 -20.34
C HIS A 122 -6.81 15.05 -20.35
N LEU A 123 -7.43 14.67 -19.23
CA LEU A 123 -8.88 14.58 -19.09
C LEU A 123 -9.55 15.95 -18.83
N SER A 124 -8.79 17.04 -18.88
CA SER A 124 -9.31 18.38 -18.60
C SER A 124 -10.32 18.88 -19.62
N GLU A 125 -10.28 18.35 -20.85
CA GLU A 125 -11.21 18.72 -21.93
C GLU A 125 -12.66 18.26 -21.65
N GLU A 126 -12.85 17.27 -20.77
CA GLU A 126 -14.16 16.74 -20.40
C GLU A 126 -14.76 17.42 -19.16
N LEU A 127 -13.99 18.29 -18.48
CA LEU A 127 -14.41 18.99 -17.26
C LEU A 127 -15.11 20.32 -17.56
N LYS A 128 -16.27 20.52 -16.95
CA LYS A 128 -16.91 21.84 -16.91
C LYS A 128 -16.08 22.78 -16.02
N ASP A 129 -15.63 23.90 -16.57
CA ASP A 129 -14.75 24.89 -15.91
C ASP A 129 -13.41 24.30 -15.41
N ALA A 130 -12.72 23.59 -16.31
CA ALA A 130 -11.46 22.90 -16.04
C ALA A 130 -10.39 23.77 -15.37
N SER A 131 -10.27 25.05 -15.74
CA SER A 131 -9.26 25.97 -15.18
C SER A 131 -9.40 26.18 -13.66
N TRP A 132 -10.58 25.95 -13.10
CA TRP A 132 -10.86 26.15 -11.68
C TRP A 132 -11.08 24.84 -10.94
N VAL A 133 -11.80 23.89 -11.56
CA VAL A 133 -12.15 22.60 -10.93
C VAL A 133 -10.95 21.67 -10.88
N LEU A 134 -10.18 21.58 -11.96
CA LEU A 134 -9.04 20.68 -12.06
C LEU A 134 -7.96 20.94 -11.00
N PRO A 135 -7.39 22.15 -10.86
CA PRO A 135 -6.30 22.37 -9.89
C PRO A 135 -6.76 22.16 -8.44
N ARG A 136 -8.02 22.48 -8.13
CA ARG A 136 -8.59 22.27 -6.79
C ARG A 136 -8.80 20.80 -6.49
N SER A 137 -9.30 20.03 -7.47
CA SER A 137 -9.47 18.59 -7.34
C SER A 137 -8.13 17.87 -7.14
N MET A 138 -7.11 18.24 -7.92
CA MET A 138 -5.75 17.70 -7.78
C MET A 138 -5.15 18.02 -6.42
N ALA A 139 -5.24 19.27 -5.97
CA ALA A 139 -4.74 19.68 -4.65
C ALA A 139 -5.48 18.98 -3.50
N ALA A 140 -6.82 18.93 -3.55
CA ALA A 140 -7.61 18.24 -2.53
C ALA A 140 -7.28 16.74 -2.47
N THR A 141 -7.18 16.09 -3.62
CA THR A 141 -6.81 14.66 -3.71
C THR A 141 -5.42 14.41 -3.14
N ALA A 142 -4.44 15.26 -3.47
CA ALA A 142 -3.10 15.16 -2.91
C ALA A 142 -3.10 15.31 -1.39
N VAL A 143 -3.74 16.36 -0.87
CA VAL A 143 -3.82 16.63 0.58
C VAL A 143 -4.46 15.46 1.33
N VAL A 144 -5.58 14.91 0.83
CA VAL A 144 -6.26 13.76 1.45
C VAL A 144 -5.36 12.52 1.43
N ASN A 145 -4.73 12.19 0.29
CA ASN A 145 -3.85 11.02 0.20
C ASN A 145 -2.63 11.14 1.12
N TYR A 146 -2.00 12.31 1.19
CA TYR A 146 -0.86 12.54 2.09
C TYR A 146 -1.26 12.52 3.55
N ALA A 147 -2.43 13.06 3.91
CA ALA A 147 -2.94 13.01 5.28
C ALA A 147 -3.23 11.56 5.73
N LEU A 148 -3.89 10.77 4.89
CA LEU A 148 -4.17 9.34 5.16
C LEU A 148 -2.87 8.52 5.21
N GLY A 149 -1.94 8.77 4.28
CA GLY A 149 -0.64 8.12 4.25
C GLY A 149 0.19 8.44 5.50
N PHE A 150 0.26 9.70 5.90
CA PHE A 150 0.96 10.14 7.11
C PHE A 150 0.36 9.49 8.37
N PHE A 151 -0.96 9.45 8.47
CA PHE A 151 -1.65 8.78 9.57
C PHE A 151 -1.36 7.28 9.63
N THR A 152 -1.31 6.61 8.46
CA THR A 152 -0.97 5.19 8.36
C THR A 152 0.48 4.94 8.78
N VAL A 153 1.41 5.79 8.36
CA VAL A 153 2.83 5.67 8.73
C VAL A 153 3.00 5.83 10.24
N ILE A 154 2.38 6.85 10.84
CA ILE A 154 2.40 7.03 12.31
C ILE A 154 1.84 5.78 13.00
N THR A 155 0.67 5.31 12.54
CA THR A 155 0.04 4.10 13.09
C THR A 155 1.00 2.92 13.03
N LEU A 156 1.62 2.67 11.87
CA LEU A 156 2.59 1.58 11.70
C LEU A 156 3.78 1.70 12.65
N MET A 157 4.35 2.90 12.83
CA MET A 157 5.46 3.13 13.77
C MET A 157 5.08 2.79 15.23
N PHE A 158 3.83 3.09 15.61
CA PHE A 158 3.31 2.74 16.94
C PHE A 158 2.94 1.27 17.09
N THR A 159 2.62 0.58 16.00
CA THR A 159 2.16 -0.82 15.99
C THR A 159 3.25 -1.80 15.55
N LEU A 160 4.50 -1.35 15.49
CA LEU A 160 5.63 -2.19 15.05
C LEU A 160 6.08 -3.18 16.14
N GLY A 161 5.98 -2.82 17.43
CA GLY A 161 6.18 -3.70 18.58
C GLY A 161 7.61 -4.20 18.84
N GLY A 162 8.31 -4.63 17.79
CA GLY A 162 9.65 -5.22 17.79
C GLY A 162 10.74 -4.35 17.17
N SER A 163 11.86 -4.99 16.79
CA SER A 163 12.95 -4.33 16.05
C SER A 163 12.53 -4.10 14.59
N VAL A 164 12.81 -2.92 14.04
CA VAL A 164 12.52 -2.59 12.63
C VAL A 164 13.15 -3.62 11.68
N GLN A 165 14.32 -4.16 12.05
CA GLN A 165 15.02 -5.18 11.29
C GLN A 165 14.19 -6.47 11.07
N SER A 166 13.37 -6.88 12.04
CA SER A 166 12.56 -8.10 11.89
C SER A 166 11.46 -7.96 10.83
N VAL A 167 11.01 -6.73 10.58
CA VAL A 167 10.03 -6.36 9.54
C VAL A 167 10.71 -6.21 8.17
N LEU A 168 11.97 -5.81 8.14
CA LEU A 168 12.76 -5.69 6.91
C LEU A 168 13.22 -7.04 6.37
N ASP A 169 13.58 -7.96 7.26
CA ASP A 169 14.00 -9.32 6.91
C ASP A 169 12.81 -10.28 6.70
N THR A 170 11.64 -9.72 6.36
CA THR A 170 10.43 -10.52 6.30
C THR A 170 10.45 -11.54 5.19
N LYS A 171 10.09 -12.77 5.52
CA LYS A 171 9.93 -13.86 4.55
C LYS A 171 8.74 -13.66 3.61
N PHE A 172 7.83 -12.75 3.94
CA PHE A 172 6.59 -12.48 3.18
C PHE A 172 6.76 -11.50 2.01
N GLY A 173 7.97 -10.95 1.81
CA GLY A 173 8.25 -9.97 0.75
C GLY A 173 7.67 -8.56 0.96
N GLN A 174 6.70 -8.39 1.87
CA GLN A 174 6.08 -7.12 2.23
C GLN A 174 5.99 -6.99 3.75
N GLY A 175 6.71 -6.04 4.34
CA GLY A 175 6.85 -5.91 5.80
C GLY A 175 5.53 -5.71 6.56
N TYR A 176 4.55 -5.03 5.96
CA TYR A 176 3.24 -4.83 6.60
C TYR A 176 2.41 -6.11 6.68
N ILE A 177 2.64 -7.09 5.80
CA ILE A 177 1.99 -8.41 5.88
C ILE A 177 2.47 -9.12 7.15
N GLN A 178 3.74 -8.94 7.54
CA GLN A 178 4.26 -9.49 8.79
C GLN A 178 3.64 -8.84 10.04
N VAL A 179 3.45 -7.53 10.02
CA VAL A 179 2.75 -6.85 11.13
C VAL A 179 1.31 -7.36 11.22
N SER A 180 0.69 -7.66 10.08
CA SER A 180 -0.63 -8.30 10.04
C SER A 180 -0.62 -9.79 10.35
N THR A 181 0.51 -10.51 10.40
CA THR A 181 0.53 -11.97 10.74
C THR A 181 0.08 -12.29 12.16
N ALA A 182 -0.05 -11.30 13.05
CA ALA A 182 -0.85 -11.45 14.27
C ALA A 182 -2.28 -11.97 13.93
N TYR A 183 -2.79 -11.71 12.73
CA TYR A 183 -4.05 -12.24 12.17
C TYR A 183 -4.08 -13.77 12.03
N LYS A 184 -2.95 -14.43 11.74
CA LYS A 184 -2.90 -15.91 11.73
C LYS A 184 -3.21 -16.50 13.10
N ALA A 185 -2.85 -15.79 14.17
CA ALA A 185 -3.20 -16.20 15.53
C ALA A 185 -4.71 -16.16 15.78
N ILE A 186 -5.49 -15.35 15.04
CA ILE A 186 -6.97 -15.33 15.10
C ILE A 186 -7.58 -16.47 14.29
N VAL A 187 -7.07 -16.79 13.10
CA VAL A 187 -7.58 -17.94 12.31
C VAL A 187 -7.35 -19.25 13.05
N GLN A 188 -6.17 -19.42 13.68
CA GLN A 188 -5.91 -20.54 14.60
C GLN A 188 -6.77 -20.53 15.87
N TRP A 189 -7.34 -19.38 16.25
CA TRP A 189 -8.29 -19.26 17.37
C TRP A 189 -9.73 -19.62 16.96
N PHE A 190 -10.04 -19.52 15.66
CA PHE A 190 -11.36 -19.82 15.09
C PHE A 190 -11.46 -21.22 14.49
N GLU A 191 -10.35 -21.93 14.28
CA GLU A 191 -10.34 -23.36 14.00
C GLU A 191 -10.38 -24.13 15.33
N PRO A 192 -11.50 -24.80 15.68
CA PRO A 192 -11.48 -25.74 16.79
C PRO A 192 -10.58 -26.91 16.39
N SER A 193 -9.69 -27.30 17.31
CA SER A 193 -8.83 -28.49 17.27
C SER A 193 -9.57 -29.76 16.85
#